data_AF-A0A970P6L3-F1
#
_entry.id   AF-A0A970P6L3-F1
#
_cell.length_a   1.000
_cell.length_b   1.000
_cell.length_c   1.000
_cell.angle_alpha   90.00
_cell.angle_beta   90.00
_cell.angle_gamma   90.00
#
_symmetry.space_group_name_H-M   'P 1'
#
loop_
_entity.id
_entity.type
_entity.pdbx_description
1 polymer ?
#
loop_
_entity_poly.entity_id
_entity_poly.type
_entity_poly.pdbx_seq_one_letter_code
_entity_poly.pdbx_strand_id
1 'polypeptide(L)'
;MSGRVASIIRFATQDGPGIRTTVFLKGCPLTCVWCHNPETISPAPELGYIARRCIGCGECARVCPQGAHTIADGHHSFDRDLCVACGACVEACLGNALTLYGR
;
A
#
# COMPACT_ATOMS: atom_id res chain seq x y z
N MET A 1 -9.82 22.16 3.46
CA MET A 1 -8.81 21.50 2.61
C MET A 1 -8.54 20.13 3.22
N SER A 2 -8.66 19.05 2.44
CA SER A 2 -8.50 17.66 2.92
C SER A 2 -7.47 16.94 2.05
N GLY A 3 -6.58 16.16 2.66
CA GLY A 3 -5.57 15.36 1.97
C GLY A 3 -5.53 13.94 2.54
N ARG A 4 -5.16 12.96 1.72
CA ARG A 4 -5.03 11.55 2.14
C ARG A 4 -3.63 11.26 2.63
N VAL A 5 -3.52 10.55 3.74
CA VAL A 5 -2.22 10.16 4.31
C VAL A 5 -1.76 8.87 3.62
N ALA A 6 -0.60 8.93 2.96
CA ALA A 6 0.06 7.77 2.39
C ALA A 6 0.66 6.89 3.49
N SER A 7 1.50 7.49 4.34
CA SER A 7 2.18 6.79 5.42
C SER A 7 2.57 7.74 6.55
N ILE A 8 2.80 7.18 7.74
CA ILE A 8 3.31 7.91 8.90
C ILE A 8 4.55 7.19 9.39
N ILE A 9 5.70 7.84 9.28
CA ILE A 9 6.98 7.33 9.78
C ILE A 9 7.26 8.01 11.12
N ARG A 10 7.25 7.22 12.19
CA ARG A 10 7.64 7.68 13.53
C ARG A 10 9.15 7.54 13.68
N PHE A 11 9.77 8.43 14.45
CA PHE A 11 11.21 8.46 14.69
C PHE A 11 12.05 8.55 13.40
N ALA A 12 11.55 9.26 12.39
CA ALA A 12 12.28 9.53 11.16
C ALA A 12 13.51 10.41 11.45
N THR A 13 14.66 10.00 10.91
CA THR A 13 15.95 10.69 11.03
C THR A 13 16.46 11.23 9.69
N GLN A 14 15.83 10.84 8.58
CA GLN A 14 16.27 11.16 7.22
C GLN A 14 15.50 12.34 6.60
N ASP A 15 14.25 12.57 7.01
CA ASP A 15 13.39 13.61 6.42
C ASP A 15 13.52 14.98 7.12
N GLY A 16 14.72 15.32 7.58
CA GLY A 16 15.04 16.60 8.21
C GLY A 16 15.87 16.51 9.51
N PRO A 17 16.22 17.66 10.12
CA PRO A 17 17.22 17.75 11.21
C PRO A 17 16.72 17.28 12.58
N GLY A 18 17.25 16.19 13.13
CA GLY A 18 16.84 15.58 14.42
C GLY A 18 15.90 14.35 14.30
N ILE A 19 15.15 14.01 15.35
CA ILE A 19 14.13 12.94 15.35
C ILE A 19 12.73 13.55 15.15
N ARG A 20 11.94 13.05 14.21
CA ARG A 20 10.59 13.56 13.93
C ARG A 20 9.57 12.46 13.61
N THR A 21 8.30 12.84 13.59
CA THR A 21 7.26 12.07 12.90
C THR A 21 7.03 12.70 11.53
N THR A 22 7.26 11.96 10.46
CA THR A 22 7.01 12.40 9.09
C THR A 22 5.66 11.85 8.63
N VAL A 23 4.82 12.73 8.08
CA VAL A 23 3.53 12.36 7.47
C VAL A 23 3.66 12.54 5.97
N PHE A 24 3.55 11.45 5.22
CA PHE A 24 3.52 11.49 3.76
C PHE A 24 2.08 11.60 3.27
N LEU A 25 1.84 12.49 2.31
CA LEU A 25 0.54 12.72 1.70
C LEU A 25 0.49 12.14 0.28
N LYS A 26 -0.71 11.83 -0.19
CA LYS A 26 -0.96 11.42 -1.59
C LYS A 26 -1.20 12.63 -2.50
N GLY A 27 -0.97 12.45 -3.79
CA GLY A 27 -1.09 13.50 -4.81
C GLY A 27 0.20 14.30 -5.03
N CYS A 28 1.37 13.67 -4.97
CA CYS A 28 2.63 14.32 -5.31
C CYS A 28 2.58 14.83 -6.76
N PRO A 29 2.76 16.14 -7.01
CA PRO A 29 2.63 16.71 -8.36
C PRO A 29 3.89 16.55 -9.21
N LEU A 30 4.95 15.94 -8.66
CA LEU A 30 6.24 15.81 -9.32
C LEU A 30 6.30 14.57 -10.21
N THR A 31 7.02 14.67 -11.32
CA THR A 31 7.30 13.57 -12.25
C THR A 31 8.80 13.27 -12.28
N CYS A 32 9.36 12.98 -11.10
CA CYS A 32 10.78 12.69 -10.94
C CYS A 32 11.21 11.50 -11.81
N VAL A 33 12.37 11.59 -12.44
CA VAL A 33 12.97 10.48 -13.23
C VAL A 33 13.14 9.22 -12.38
N TRP A 34 13.42 9.40 -11.09
CA TRP A 34 13.48 8.32 -10.10
C TRP A 34 12.66 8.72 -8.87
N CYS A 35 11.45 8.17 -8.74
CA CYS A 35 10.59 8.45 -7.60
C CYS A 35 10.94 7.53 -6.42
N HIS A 36 11.24 8.12 -5.26
CA HIS A 36 11.49 7.36 -4.03
C HIS A 36 10.19 6.80 -3.43
N ASN A 37 9.08 7.53 -3.61
CA ASN A 37 7.78 7.23 -3.01
C ASN A 37 6.68 7.19 -4.09
N PRO A 38 6.74 6.24 -5.05
CA PRO A 38 5.77 6.16 -6.15
C PRO A 38 4.32 6.01 -5.67
N GLU A 39 4.11 5.42 -4.49
CA GLU A 39 2.82 5.28 -3.83
C GLU A 39 2.21 6.60 -3.36
N THR A 40 2.91 7.74 -3.51
CA THR A 40 2.38 9.07 -3.19
C THR A 40 1.89 9.83 -4.43
N ILE A 41 2.14 9.34 -5.64
CA ILE A 41 1.85 10.06 -6.89
C ILE A 41 0.34 10.15 -7.12
N SER A 42 -0.36 9.00 -7.16
CA SER A 42 -1.81 8.99 -7.30
C SER A 42 -2.47 9.63 -6.08
N PRO A 43 -3.47 10.51 -6.26
CA PRO A 43 -4.24 11.03 -5.13
C PRO A 43 -5.25 10.01 -4.58
N ALA A 44 -5.50 8.91 -5.30
CA ALA A 44 -6.43 7.87 -4.89
C ALA A 44 -5.80 6.91 -3.86
N PRO A 45 -6.60 6.25 -3.01
CA PRO A 45 -6.13 5.14 -2.20
C PRO A 45 -5.64 4.00 -3.09
N GLU A 46 -4.53 3.36 -2.71
CA GLU A 46 -3.92 2.28 -3.48
C GLU A 46 -3.41 1.18 -2.58
N LEU A 47 -3.47 -0.05 -3.10
CA LEU A 47 -2.92 -1.22 -2.43
C LEU A 47 -1.43 -1.38 -2.76
N GLY A 48 -0.61 -1.41 -1.72
CA GLY A 48 0.77 -1.86 -1.74
C GLY A 48 0.86 -3.37 -1.53
N TYR A 49 1.85 -3.98 -2.18
CA TYR A 49 2.15 -5.41 -2.03
C TYR A 49 3.65 -5.65 -1.91
N ILE A 50 4.07 -6.26 -0.81
CA ILE A 50 5.46 -6.63 -0.51
C ILE A 50 5.57 -8.16 -0.64
N ALA A 51 5.90 -8.63 -1.84
CA ALA A 51 5.86 -10.06 -2.19
C ALA A 51 6.64 -10.96 -1.21
N ARG A 52 7.82 -10.54 -0.76
CA ARG A 52 8.66 -11.29 0.20
C ARG A 52 8.00 -11.56 1.56
N ARG A 53 6.92 -10.85 1.90
CA ARG A 53 6.15 -11.05 3.15
C ARG A 53 4.94 -11.96 2.95
N CYS A 54 4.58 -12.28 1.71
CA CYS A 54 3.44 -13.13 1.42
C CYS A 54 3.80 -14.59 1.75
N ILE A 55 2.94 -15.25 2.51
CA ILE A 55 3.08 -16.67 2.87
C ILE A 55 2.14 -17.58 2.06
N GLY A 56 1.46 -17.05 1.04
CA GLY A 56 0.59 -17.83 0.16
C GLY A 56 -0.71 -18.36 0.80
N CYS A 57 -1.14 -17.79 1.94
CA CYS A 57 -2.27 -18.35 2.71
C CYS A 57 -3.67 -18.23 2.09
N GLY A 58 -3.87 -17.46 1.01
CA GLY A 58 -5.20 -17.33 0.37
C GLY A 58 -6.17 -16.35 1.04
N GLU A 59 -5.89 -15.88 2.25
CA GLU A 59 -6.88 -15.13 3.03
C GLU A 59 -7.31 -13.82 2.36
N CYS A 60 -6.38 -13.11 1.71
CA CYS A 60 -6.70 -11.92 0.91
C CYS A 60 -7.67 -12.19 -0.25
N ALA A 61 -7.56 -13.35 -0.91
CA ALA A 61 -8.47 -13.76 -1.98
C ALA A 61 -9.85 -14.11 -1.43
N ARG A 62 -9.90 -14.79 -0.28
CA ARG A 62 -11.14 -15.16 0.40
C ARG A 62 -12.01 -13.95 0.76
N VAL A 63 -11.39 -12.86 1.22
CA VAL A 63 -12.12 -11.68 1.72
C VAL A 63 -12.34 -10.58 0.67
N CYS A 64 -11.72 -10.68 -0.51
CA CYS A 64 -11.78 -9.61 -1.49
C CYS A 64 -13.12 -9.64 -2.26
N PRO A 65 -14.00 -8.63 -2.09
CA PRO A 65 -15.31 -8.62 -2.73
C PRO A 65 -15.23 -8.45 -4.25
N GLN A 66 -14.09 -7.99 -4.77
CA GLN A 66 -13.88 -7.76 -6.20
C GLN A 66 -13.16 -8.91 -6.90
N GLY A 67 -12.75 -9.96 -6.16
CA GLY A 67 -11.98 -11.06 -6.74
C GLY A 67 -10.59 -10.65 -7.25
N ALA A 68 -10.02 -9.56 -6.72
CA ALA A 68 -8.77 -8.98 -7.22
C ALA A 68 -7.50 -9.80 -6.91
N HIS A 69 -7.57 -10.85 -6.09
CA HIS A 69 -6.42 -11.66 -5.71
C HIS A 69 -6.61 -13.11 -6.14
N THR A 70 -5.57 -13.70 -6.73
CA THR A 70 -5.52 -15.15 -7.01
C THR A 70 -4.27 -15.74 -6.37
N ILE A 71 -4.44 -16.89 -5.70
CA ILE A 71 -3.33 -17.69 -5.17
C ILE A 71 -3.31 -19.04 -5.91
N ALA A 72 -2.20 -19.35 -6.57
CA ALA A 72 -1.99 -20.63 -7.24
C ALA A 72 -0.53 -21.05 -7.07
N ASP A 73 -0.29 -22.31 -6.69
CA ASP A 73 1.06 -22.88 -6.51
C ASP A 73 2.01 -22.02 -5.62
N GLY A 74 1.44 -21.38 -4.58
CA GLY A 74 2.18 -20.47 -3.70
C GLY A 74 2.48 -19.09 -4.30
N HIS A 75 2.10 -18.85 -5.56
CA HIS A 75 2.20 -17.55 -6.22
C HIS A 75 0.94 -16.70 -5.98
N HIS A 76 1.14 -15.45 -5.58
CA HIS A 76 0.08 -14.46 -5.38
C HIS A 76 0.09 -13.46 -6.53
N SER A 77 -0.96 -13.49 -7.34
CA SER A 77 -1.24 -12.46 -8.34
C SER A 77 -2.33 -11.50 -7.86
N PHE A 78 -2.20 -10.23 -8.23
CA PHE A 78 -3.09 -9.16 -7.84
C PHE A 78 -3.45 -8.32 -9.07
N ASP A 79 -4.73 -8.33 -9.42
CA ASP A 79 -5.29 -7.51 -10.48
C ASP A 79 -5.67 -6.14 -9.91
N ARG A 80 -4.93 -5.11 -10.34
CA ARG A 80 -5.12 -3.74 -9.86
C ARG A 80 -6.40 -3.11 -10.42
N ASP A 81 -6.84 -3.54 -11.60
CA ASP A 81 -7.98 -2.93 -12.28
C ASP A 81 -9.31 -3.30 -11.60
N LEU A 82 -9.34 -4.45 -10.92
CA LEU A 82 -10.48 -4.87 -10.10
C LEU A 82 -10.48 -4.24 -8.70
N CYS A 83 -9.38 -3.65 -8.26
CA CYS A 83 -9.25 -3.21 -6.88
C CYS A 83 -9.87 -1.84 -6.62
N VAL A 84 -10.92 -1.80 -5.80
CA VAL A 84 -11.55 -0.55 -5.33
C VAL A 84 -10.91 0.01 -4.05
N ALA A 85 -9.73 -0.49 -3.68
CA ALA A 85 -8.97 -0.06 -2.50
C ALA A 85 -9.76 -0.08 -1.16
N CYS A 86 -10.70 -1.03 -0.99
CA CYS A 86 -11.54 -1.11 0.21
C CYS A 86 -10.78 -1.50 1.50
N GLY A 87 -9.58 -2.07 1.39
CA GLY A 87 -8.73 -2.42 2.52
C GLY A 87 -9.05 -3.75 3.23
N ALA A 88 -10.12 -4.46 2.86
CA ALA A 88 -10.49 -5.74 3.51
C ALA A 88 -9.36 -6.78 3.49
N CYS A 89 -8.63 -6.88 2.39
CA CYS A 89 -7.49 -7.80 2.26
C CYS A 89 -6.28 -7.40 3.10
N VAL A 90 -6.14 -6.13 3.50
CA VAL A 90 -5.05 -5.66 4.36
C VAL A 90 -5.24 -6.22 5.77
N GLU A 91 -6.46 -6.09 6.31
CA GLU A 91 -6.79 -6.56 7.66
C GLU A 91 -6.68 -8.08 7.78
N ALA A 92 -6.98 -8.80 6.71
CA ALA A 92 -6.92 -10.26 6.69
C ALA A 92 -5.51 -10.82 6.37
N CYS A 93 -4.53 -9.96 6.03
CA CYS A 93 -3.22 -10.41 5.58
C CYS A 93 -2.32 -10.88 6.73
N LEU A 94 -2.27 -12.20 6.96
CA LEU A 94 -1.45 -12.81 8.02
C LEU A 94 0.06 -12.50 7.91
N GLY A 95 0.56 -12.32 6.68
CA GLY A 95 1.97 -12.02 6.42
C GLY A 95 2.33 -10.53 6.51
N ASN A 96 1.36 -9.62 6.70
CA ASN A 96 1.56 -8.17 6.58
C ASN A 96 2.21 -7.77 5.24
N ALA A 97 1.84 -8.49 4.18
CA ALA A 97 2.33 -8.27 2.81
C ALA A 97 1.54 -7.18 2.07
N LEU A 98 0.32 -6.87 2.51
CA LEU A 98 -0.54 -5.86 1.91
C LEU A 98 -0.59 -4.61 2.79
N THR A 99 -0.73 -3.44 2.16
CA THR A 99 -0.87 -2.15 2.85
C THR A 99 -1.76 -1.24 2.05
N LEU A 100 -2.61 -0.46 2.71
CA LEU A 100 -3.41 0.57 2.05
C LEU A 100 -2.73 1.93 2.21
N TYR A 101 -2.31 2.52 1.10
CA TYR A 101 -1.78 3.88 1.05
C TYR A 101 -2.90 4.85 0.69
N GLY A 102 -3.12 5.89 1.51
CA GLY A 102 -4.12 6.92 1.23
C GLY A 102 -5.40 6.76 2.02
N ARG A 103 -5.29 6.89 3.35
CA ARG A 103 -6.43 6.95 4.28
C ARG A 103 -6.85 8.39 4.55
#